data_AF-A0A7W4IC14-F1
#
_entry.id   AF-A0A7W4IC14-F1
#
_cell.length_a   1.000
_cell.length_b   1.000
_cell.length_c   1.000
_cell.angle_alpha   90.00
_cell.angle_beta   90.00
_cell.angle_gamma   90.00
#
_symmetry.space_group_name_H-M   'P 1'
#
loop_
_entity.id
_entity.type
_entity.pdbx_description
1 polymer ?
#
loop_
_entity_poly.entity_id
_entity_poly.type
_entity_poly.pdbx_seq_one_letter_code
_entity_poly.pdbx_strand_id
1 'polypeptide(L)'
;MSETLTVLVMDTLHDVTMDTIFDAAERFDPLVRDLRAITAEFGSGTSADMAFQLHGSWGAHPRPREAVILDFLDRLPGGMTGREIAAGLEGR
;
A
#
# COMPACT_ATOMS: atom_id res chain seq x y z
N MET A 1 11.48 -5.17 16.24
CA MET A 1 11.37 -4.28 15.05
C MET A 1 10.11 -4.55 14.25
N SER A 2 9.61 -5.79 14.13
CA SER A 2 8.41 -6.10 13.33
C SER A 2 7.10 -5.45 13.82
N GLU A 3 6.85 -5.38 15.12
CA GLU A 3 5.55 -4.91 15.63
C GLU A 3 5.25 -3.43 15.29
N THR A 4 6.23 -2.55 15.44
CA THR A 4 6.11 -1.12 15.07
C THR A 4 5.84 -0.95 13.58
N LEU A 5 6.42 -1.81 12.76
CA LEU A 5 6.30 -1.75 11.31
C LEU A 5 4.91 -2.21 10.86
N THR A 6 4.44 -3.33 11.41
CA THR A 6 3.08 -3.84 11.20
C THR A 6 2.03 -2.81 11.59
N VAL A 7 2.18 -2.20 12.78
CA VAL A 7 1.27 -1.14 13.23
C VAL A 7 1.26 0.02 12.25
N LEU A 8 2.43 0.55 11.88
CA LEU A 8 2.52 1.67 10.93
C LEU A 8 1.85 1.35 9.59
N VAL A 9 2.14 0.19 9.01
CA VAL A 9 1.62 -0.23 7.70
C VAL A 9 0.11 -0.42 7.75
N MET A 10 -0.41 -1.14 8.75
CA MET A 10 -1.84 -1.41 8.86
C MET A 10 -2.65 -0.17 9.27
N ASP A 11 -2.11 0.67 10.14
CA ASP A 11 -2.73 1.94 10.53
C ASP A 11 -2.82 2.88 9.33
N THR A 12 -1.73 3.03 8.57
CA THR A 12 -1.74 3.80 7.32
C THR A 12 -2.76 3.25 6.32
N LEU A 13 -2.82 1.93 6.15
CA LEU A 13 -3.79 1.31 5.24
C LEU A 13 -5.23 1.53 5.71
N HIS A 14 -5.48 1.46 7.01
CA HIS A 14 -6.79 1.78 7.57
C HIS A 14 -7.16 3.24 7.31
N ASP A 15 -6.24 4.16 7.55
CA ASP A 15 -6.44 5.61 7.37
C ASP A 15 -6.83 5.99 5.93
N VAL A 16 -6.19 5.36 4.92
CA VAL A 16 -6.50 5.65 3.50
C VAL A 16 -7.75 4.92 2.98
N THR A 17 -8.21 3.90 3.70
CA THR A 17 -9.42 3.15 3.32
C THR A 17 -10.65 3.63 4.07
N MET A 18 -10.48 4.32 5.21
CA MET A 18 -11.55 4.91 6.00
C MET A 18 -12.42 5.84 5.14
N ASP A 19 -13.74 5.75 5.33
CA ASP A 19 -14.76 6.49 4.55
C ASP A 19 -14.74 6.23 3.04
N THR A 20 -13.97 5.24 2.56
CA THR A 20 -13.98 4.79 1.17
C THR A 20 -14.82 3.53 1.01
N ILE A 21 -15.05 3.14 -0.24
CA ILE A 21 -15.67 1.85 -0.54
C ILE A 21 -14.83 0.64 -0.09
N PHE A 22 -13.57 0.83 0.30
CA PHE A 22 -12.66 -0.24 0.72
C PHE A 22 -12.64 -0.45 2.24
N ASP A 23 -13.38 0.34 3.02
CA ASP A 23 -13.53 0.15 4.48
C ASP A 23 -14.29 -1.15 4.83
N ALA A 24 -15.09 -1.66 3.88
CA ALA A 24 -15.77 -2.94 4.03
C ALA A 24 -14.83 -4.12 3.72
N ALA A 25 -14.83 -5.14 4.58
CA ALA A 25 -13.98 -6.34 4.46
C ALA A 25 -14.00 -6.99 3.06
N GLU A 26 -15.16 -7.06 2.41
CA GLU A 26 -15.33 -7.61 1.05
C GLU A 26 -14.44 -6.94 -0.03
N ARG A 27 -14.07 -5.68 0.19
CA ARG A 27 -13.28 -4.86 -0.74
C ARG A 27 -11.89 -4.56 -0.17
N PHE A 28 -11.74 -4.57 1.15
CA PHE A 28 -10.47 -4.48 1.85
C PHE A 28 -9.56 -5.67 1.54
N ASP A 29 -10.05 -6.91 1.66
CA ASP A 29 -9.21 -8.10 1.46
C ASP A 29 -8.60 -8.19 0.04
N PRO A 30 -9.36 -7.93 -1.05
CA PRO A 30 -8.79 -7.82 -2.38
C PRO A 30 -7.75 -6.70 -2.51
N LEU A 31 -7.97 -5.55 -1.86
CA LEU A 31 -7.01 -4.43 -1.88
C LEU A 31 -5.69 -4.82 -1.21
N VAL A 32 -5.75 -5.46 -0.03
CA VAL A 32 -4.55 -5.99 0.66
C VAL A 32 -3.81 -6.98 -0.22
N ARG A 33 -4.53 -7.87 -0.92
CA ARG A 33 -3.92 -8.83 -1.84
C ARG A 33 -3.20 -8.14 -3.00
N ASP A 34 -3.79 -7.10 -3.57
CA ASP A 34 -3.17 -6.33 -4.66
C ASP A 34 -1.91 -5.60 -4.14
N LEU A 35 -1.96 -4.99 -2.96
CA LEU A 35 -0.80 -4.36 -2.32
C LEU A 35 0.34 -5.35 -2.06
N ARG A 36 0.03 -6.57 -1.61
CA ARG A 36 1.03 -7.65 -1.46
C ARG A 36 1.66 -8.04 -2.79
N ALA A 37 0.87 -8.15 -3.85
CA ALA A 37 1.39 -8.46 -5.18
C ALA A 37 2.33 -7.37 -5.69
N ILE A 38 1.93 -6.10 -5.58
CA ILE A 38 2.74 -4.94 -5.99
C ILE A 38 4.03 -4.90 -5.19
N THR A 39 3.95 -4.93 -3.86
CA THR A 39 5.15 -4.85 -3.01
C THR A 39 6.11 -6.02 -3.21
N ALA A 40 5.61 -7.22 -3.54
CA ALA A 40 6.43 -8.37 -3.91
C ALA A 40 7.12 -8.20 -5.27
N GLU A 41 6.45 -7.61 -6.26
CA GLU A 41 7.04 -7.30 -7.57
C GLU A 41 8.17 -6.28 -7.45
N PHE A 42 8.00 -5.29 -6.57
CA PHE A 42 8.99 -4.22 -6.40
C PHE A 42 10.08 -4.56 -5.39
N GLY A 43 9.89 -5.54 -4.50
CA GLY A 43 10.93 -6.17 -3.68
C GLY A 43 11.81 -5.22 -2.86
N SER A 44 12.87 -4.70 -3.48
CA SER A 44 13.81 -3.72 -2.90
C SER A 44 13.50 -2.26 -3.22
N GLY A 45 12.55 -1.98 -4.13
CA GLY A 45 12.05 -0.65 -4.43
C GLY A 45 11.39 -0.03 -3.20
N THR A 46 11.54 1.28 -3.03
CA THR A 46 10.94 2.00 -1.92
C THR A 46 9.50 2.40 -2.24
N SER A 47 8.70 2.74 -1.22
CA SER A 47 7.35 3.28 -1.38
C SER A 47 7.29 4.46 -2.35
N ALA A 48 8.24 5.39 -2.27
CA ALA A 48 8.31 6.51 -3.20
C ALA A 48 8.60 6.08 -4.64
N ASP A 49 9.48 5.10 -4.84
CA ASP A 49 9.80 4.57 -6.18
C ASP A 49 8.61 3.82 -6.78
N MET A 50 7.93 3.00 -5.97
CA MET A 50 6.68 2.33 -6.33
C MET A 50 5.60 3.33 -6.72
N ALA A 51 5.33 4.34 -5.89
CA ALA A 51 4.33 5.37 -6.16
C ALA A 51 4.64 6.08 -7.48
N PHE A 52 5.90 6.47 -7.71
CA PHE A 52 6.33 7.13 -8.94
C PHE A 52 6.10 6.26 -10.19
N GLN A 53 6.49 4.98 -10.14
CA GLN A 53 6.30 4.06 -11.27
C GLN A 53 4.81 3.79 -11.55
N LEU A 54 4.01 3.61 -10.50
CA LEU A 54 2.57 3.38 -10.62
C LEU A 54 1.83 4.63 -11.13
N HIS A 55 2.22 5.83 -10.71
CA HIS A 55 1.71 7.08 -11.29
C HIS A 55 1.95 7.15 -12.79
N GLY A 56 3.14 6.75 -13.25
CA GLY A 56 3.46 6.67 -14.68
C GLY A 56 2.62 5.64 -15.45
N SER A 57 2.28 4.53 -14.81
CA SER A 57 1.52 3.42 -15.42
C SER A 57 0.00 3.66 -15.45
N TRP A 58 -0.58 4.15 -14.35
CA TRP A 58 -2.02 4.38 -14.21
C TRP A 58 -2.48 5.73 -14.76
N GLY A 59 -1.54 6.63 -15.03
CA GLY A 59 -1.82 7.93 -15.63
C GLY A 59 -2.55 8.89 -14.68
N ALA A 60 -3.10 9.96 -15.25
CA ALA A 60 -3.62 11.10 -14.50
C ALA A 60 -4.98 10.86 -13.79
N HIS A 61 -5.70 9.80 -14.16
CA HIS A 61 -7.04 9.52 -13.62
C HIS A 61 -7.13 8.06 -13.17
N PRO A 62 -6.46 7.71 -12.06
CA PRO A 62 -6.52 6.35 -11.52
C PRO A 62 -7.95 5.99 -11.12
N ARG A 63 -8.30 4.71 -11.29
CA ARG A 63 -9.53 4.12 -10.76
C ARG A 63 -9.53 4.23 -9.22
N PRO A 64 -10.69 4.16 -8.55
CA PRO A 64 -10.76 4.30 -7.09
C PRO A 64 -9.80 3.40 -6.31
N ARG A 65 -9.59 2.16 -6.78
CA ARG A 65 -8.63 1.22 -6.17
C ARG A 65 -7.18 1.67 -6.36
N GLU A 66 -6.83 2.10 -7.56
CA GLU A 66 -5.49 2.57 -7.92
C GLU A 66 -5.15 3.84 -7.12
N ALA A 67 -6.12 4.74 -6.94
CA ALA A 67 -5.97 5.94 -6.14
C ALA A 67 -5.67 5.63 -4.67
N VAL A 68 -6.36 4.65 -4.07
CA VAL A 68 -6.08 4.22 -2.69
C VAL A 68 -4.71 3.58 -2.55
N ILE A 69 -4.28 2.79 -3.54
CA ILE A 69 -2.93 2.20 -3.53
C ILE A 69 -1.85 3.28 -3.62
N LEU A 70 -2.05 4.30 -4.46
CA LEU A 70 -1.12 5.43 -4.55
C LEU A 70 -1.08 6.23 -3.23
N ASP A 71 -2.25 6.59 -2.67
CA ASP A 71 -2.34 7.33 -1.39
C ASP A 71 -1.68 6.54 -0.24
N PHE A 72 -1.88 5.21 -0.22
CA PHE A 72 -1.21 4.33 0.73
C PHE A 72 0.32 4.43 0.63
N LEU A 73 0.87 4.31 -0.58
CA LEU A 73 2.32 4.35 -0.80
C LEU A 73 2.91 5.74 -0.48
N ASP A 74 2.19 6.81 -0.81
CA ASP A 74 2.62 8.19 -0.54
C ASP A 74 2.61 8.53 0.96
N ARG A 75 1.72 7.93 1.76
CA ARG A 75 1.67 8.14 3.22
C ARG A 75 2.71 7.34 4.00
N LEU A 76 3.26 6.30 3.40
CA LEU A 76 4.35 5.53 4.04
C LEU A 76 5.66 6.33 4.02
N PRO A 77 6.60 6.05 4.94
CA PRO A 77 7.92 6.64 4.88
C PRO A 77 8.57 6.33 3.53
N GLY A 78 8.96 7.35 2.76
CA GLY A 78 9.39 7.21 1.35
C GLY A 78 10.58 6.26 1.10
N GLY A 79 11.36 5.94 2.14
CA GLY A 79 12.47 4.97 2.10
C GLY A 79 12.08 3.54 2.49
N MET A 80 10.84 3.30 2.89
CA MET A 80 10.36 1.98 3.29
C MET A 80 10.29 1.07 2.06
N THR A 81 10.91 -0.10 2.14
CA THR A 81 11.04 -1.03 1.01
C THR A 81 9.76 -1.85 0.80
N GLY A 82 9.54 -2.34 -0.42
CA GLY A 82 8.45 -3.29 -0.71
C GLY A 82 8.45 -4.51 0.21
N ARG A 83 9.64 -5.04 0.54
CA ARG A 83 9.78 -6.13 1.52
C ARG A 83 9.26 -5.74 2.91
N GLU A 84 9.60 -4.56 3.40
CA GLU A 84 9.11 -4.06 4.69
C GLU A 84 7.60 -3.90 4.68
N ILE A 85 7.05 -3.27 3.64
CA ILE A 85 5.60 -3.06 3.50
C ILE A 85 4.87 -4.41 3.45
N ALA A 86 5.37 -5.37 2.66
CA ALA A 86 4.82 -6.72 2.58
C ALA A 86 4.81 -7.40 3.96
N ALA A 87 5.90 -7.31 4.72
CA ALA A 87 5.97 -7.85 6.08
C ALA A 87 4.92 -7.22 7.01
N GLY A 88 4.74 -5.90 6.93
CA GLY A 88 3.72 -5.18 7.69
C GLY A 88 2.28 -5.59 7.31
N LEU A 89 2.02 -5.83 6.02
CA LEU A 89 0.74 -6.34 5.53
C LEU A 89 0.47 -7.80 5.94
N GLU A 90 1.50 -8.60 6.20
CA GLU A 90 1.37 -9.99 6.67
C GLU A 90 1.16 -10.10 8.19
N GLY A 91 1.41 -9.03 8.95
CA GLY A 91 1.28 -9.02 10.40
C GLY A 91 2.35 -9.85 11.13
N ARG A 92 3.56 -9.93 10.58
CA ARG A 92 4.68 -10.76 11.10
C ARG A 92 5.91 -9.95 11.48
#